data_AF-A0A9D1AES4-F1
#
_entry.id   AF-A0A9D1AES4-F1
#
_cell.length_a   1.000
_cell.length_b   1.000
_cell.length_c   1.000
_cell.angle_alpha   90.00
_cell.angle_beta   90.00
_cell.angle_gamma   90.00
#
_symmetry.space_group_name_H-M   'P 1'
#
loop_
_entity.id
_entity.type
_entity.pdbx_description
1 polymer ?
#
loop_
_entity_poly.entity_id
_entity_poly.type
_entity_poly.pdbx_seq_one_letter_code
_entity_poly.pdbx_strand_id
1 'polypeptide(L)'
;MGGLNSIGMLGTGVQGFFNTVLRDEFGMTGIVVTDTTSAMGANFALSVFYGNDLPDGGVNDDAFDFARPVSEGGTGEYGNFAQAMRESAHRILYTVVHSNAMNGIAASDKVYTVTPPWIKLLNGAEIAIGILFGISVVAFGASLFLNRKEFFCRGKQK
;
A
#
# COMPACT_ATOMS: atom_id res chain seq x y z
N MET A 1 2.88 13.00 -15.51
CA MET A 1 3.23 11.57 -15.29
C MET A 1 4.64 11.35 -15.83
N GLY A 2 5.51 10.68 -15.08
CA GLY A 2 6.86 10.33 -15.53
C GLY A 2 6.84 9.06 -16.38
N GLY A 3 7.64 8.99 -17.44
CA GLY A 3 7.68 7.83 -18.35
C GLY A 3 8.50 6.65 -17.81
N LEU A 4 8.38 5.50 -18.48
CA LEU A 4 9.13 4.27 -18.17
C LEU A 4 10.60 4.29 -18.62
N ASN A 5 10.98 5.26 -19.44
CA ASN A 5 12.34 5.37 -19.95
C ASN A 5 13.29 5.96 -18.92
N SER A 6 14.59 5.88 -19.22
CA SER A 6 15.62 6.64 -18.54
C SER A 6 15.82 8.01 -19.20
N ILE A 7 16.18 9.00 -18.40
CA ILE A 7 16.71 10.28 -18.86
C ILE A 7 18.19 10.29 -18.45
N GLY A 8 19.08 10.15 -19.45
CA GLY A 8 20.47 9.82 -19.19
C GLY A 8 20.61 8.40 -18.65
N MET A 9 21.38 8.23 -17.56
CA MET A 9 21.61 6.92 -16.92
C MET A 9 20.59 6.57 -15.83
N LEU A 10 19.67 7.47 -15.50
CA LEU A 10 18.71 7.29 -14.41
C LEU A 10 17.30 7.13 -14.97
N GLY A 11 16.52 6.22 -14.37
CA GLY A 11 15.09 6.10 -14.66
C GLY A 11 14.38 7.42 -14.36
N THR A 12 13.42 7.80 -15.21
CA THR A 12 12.67 9.06 -15.07
C THR A 12 12.12 9.27 -13.65
N GLY A 13 11.65 8.20 -12.98
CA GLY A 13 11.14 8.25 -11.60
C GLY A 13 12.12 8.74 -10.53
N VAL A 14 13.43 8.56 -10.75
CA VAL A 14 14.50 8.86 -9.77
C VAL A 14 15.54 9.86 -10.30
N GLN A 15 15.29 10.49 -11.45
CA GLN A 15 16.30 11.33 -12.09
C GLN A 15 16.44 12.72 -11.42
N GLY A 16 15.39 13.22 -10.78
CA GLY A 16 15.40 14.50 -10.04
C GLY A 16 14.89 15.72 -10.80
N PHE A 17 14.66 15.63 -12.12
CA PHE A 17 14.13 16.76 -12.92
C PHE A 17 12.74 17.21 -12.48
N PHE A 18 12.00 16.40 -11.73
CA PHE A 18 10.74 16.82 -11.14
C PHE A 18 10.95 18.01 -10.20
N ASN A 19 12.03 18.02 -9.42
CA ASN A 19 12.37 19.15 -8.57
C ASN A 19 13.03 20.27 -9.38
N THR A 20 14.10 19.97 -10.11
CA THR A 20 14.89 21.02 -10.74
C THR A 20 14.19 21.67 -11.94
N VAL A 21 13.66 20.88 -12.88
CA VAL A 21 13.07 21.43 -14.11
C VAL A 21 11.60 21.75 -13.90
N LEU A 22 10.80 20.77 -13.47
CA LEU A 22 9.35 21.00 -13.40
C LEU A 22 9.00 22.04 -12.32
N ARG A 23 9.62 21.98 -11.15
CA ARG A 23 9.29 22.89 -10.04
C ARG A 23 10.15 24.15 -10.05
N ASP A 24 11.47 24.02 -10.01
CA ASP A 24 12.34 25.21 -9.85
C ASP A 24 12.37 26.08 -11.11
N GLU A 25 12.36 25.48 -12.31
CA GLU A 25 12.36 26.23 -13.58
C GLU A 25 10.96 26.56 -14.09
N PHE A 26 10.05 25.57 -14.16
CA PHE A 26 8.72 25.76 -14.77
C PHE A 26 7.64 26.18 -13.77
N GLY A 27 7.92 26.16 -12.46
CA GLY A 27 6.97 26.60 -11.44
C GLY A 27 5.78 25.65 -11.24
N MET A 28 5.93 24.36 -11.55
CA MET A 28 4.89 23.36 -11.35
C MET A 28 4.51 23.24 -9.86
N THR A 29 3.22 23.38 -9.55
CA THR A 29 2.67 23.26 -8.18
C THR A 29 1.86 21.98 -7.95
N GLY A 30 1.50 21.27 -9.03
CA GLY A 30 0.71 20.03 -8.96
C GLY A 30 1.53 18.80 -8.59
N ILE A 31 0.88 17.64 -8.69
CA ILE A 31 1.48 16.33 -8.45
C ILE A 31 2.20 15.74 -9.66
N VAL A 32 3.28 15.02 -9.39
CA VAL A 32 3.90 14.07 -10.32
C VAL A 32 3.54 12.65 -9.87
N VAL A 33 3.11 11.84 -10.84
CA VAL A 33 2.86 10.40 -10.70
C VAL A 33 3.83 9.67 -11.62
N THR A 34 4.43 8.55 -11.20
CA THR A 34 5.15 7.67 -12.14
C THR A 34 4.18 6.98 -13.09
N ASP A 35 4.68 6.42 -14.19
CA ASP A 35 3.96 5.36 -14.91
C ASP A 35 3.88 4.09 -14.05
N THR A 36 5.04 3.48 -13.77
CA THR A 36 5.19 2.54 -12.65
C THR A 36 6.64 2.47 -12.20
N THR A 37 6.90 2.28 -10.91
CA THR A 37 8.25 2.02 -10.40
C THR A 37 8.71 0.59 -10.71
N SER A 38 7.77 -0.36 -10.81
CA SER A 38 8.04 -1.79 -10.99
C SER A 38 8.72 -2.09 -12.33
N ALA A 39 8.19 -1.55 -13.44
CA ALA A 39 8.78 -1.79 -14.77
C ALA A 39 10.08 -1.00 -15.00
N MET A 40 10.36 0.00 -14.17
CA MET A 40 11.56 0.83 -14.26
C MET A 40 12.70 0.33 -13.38
N GLY A 41 12.47 -0.68 -12.53
CA GLY A 41 13.41 -1.06 -11.46
C GLY A 41 13.69 0.12 -10.51
N ALA A 42 12.76 1.07 -10.41
CA ALA A 42 12.93 2.27 -9.61
C ALA A 42 12.50 2.00 -8.17
N ASN A 43 13.26 2.52 -7.21
CA ASN A 43 12.91 2.44 -5.80
C ASN A 43 11.81 3.47 -5.48
N PHE A 44 10.74 3.02 -4.81
CA PHE A 44 9.60 3.86 -4.44
C PHE A 44 10.02 5.07 -3.59
N ALA A 45 10.71 4.83 -2.47
CA ALA A 45 11.11 5.88 -1.54
C ALA A 45 12.11 6.84 -2.18
N LEU A 46 13.04 6.32 -2.98
CA LEU A 46 13.98 7.14 -3.73
C LEU A 46 13.27 8.02 -4.77
N SER A 47 12.22 7.51 -5.42
CA SER A 47 11.41 8.32 -6.36
C SER A 47 10.74 9.49 -5.65
N VAL A 48 10.24 9.27 -4.43
CA VAL A 48 9.69 10.36 -3.59
C VAL A 48 10.76 11.39 -3.25
N PHE A 49 11.95 10.93 -2.85
CA PHE A 49 13.08 11.82 -2.56
C PHE A 49 13.43 12.73 -3.75
N TYR A 50 13.37 12.19 -4.97
CA TYR A 50 13.62 12.93 -6.20
C TYR A 50 12.40 13.68 -6.77
N GLY A 51 11.36 13.87 -5.97
CA GLY A 51 10.25 14.76 -6.29
C GLY A 51 9.10 14.09 -7.03
N ASN A 52 9.01 12.77 -7.05
CA ASN A 52 7.76 12.10 -7.41
C ASN A 52 6.79 12.15 -6.21
N ASP A 53 5.53 12.53 -6.42
CA ASP A 53 4.60 12.68 -5.29
C ASP A 53 3.81 11.37 -5.06
N LEU A 54 3.51 10.64 -6.13
CA LEU A 54 2.76 9.39 -6.12
C LEU A 54 3.44 8.34 -7.00
N PRO A 55 4.48 7.65 -6.51
CA PRO A 55 5.04 6.52 -7.23
C PRO A 55 4.03 5.37 -7.25
N ASP A 56 3.86 4.75 -8.41
CA ASP A 56 2.97 3.60 -8.62
C ASP A 56 3.79 2.31 -8.61
N GLY A 57 3.83 1.67 -7.45
CA GLY A 57 4.41 0.35 -7.28
C GLY A 57 4.54 -0.04 -5.81
N GLY A 58 5.22 -1.16 -5.58
CA GLY A 58 5.39 -1.71 -4.24
C GLY A 58 6.45 -0.99 -3.42
N VAL A 59 6.29 -1.04 -2.11
CA VAL A 59 7.34 -0.73 -1.14
C VAL A 59 7.84 -2.06 -0.59
N ASN A 60 9.12 -2.33 -0.79
CA ASN A 60 9.81 -3.46 -0.16
C ASN A 60 10.50 -2.99 1.12
N ASP A 61 10.92 -3.93 1.98
CA ASP A 61 11.58 -3.62 3.25
C ASP A 61 12.87 -2.80 3.08
N ASP A 62 13.56 -2.96 1.96
CA ASP A 62 14.80 -2.27 1.60
C ASP A 62 14.57 -0.90 0.92
N ALA A 63 13.32 -0.49 0.70
CA ALA A 63 13.02 0.73 -0.05
C ALA A 63 13.68 1.98 0.59
N PHE A 64 13.79 1.98 1.92
CA PHE A 64 14.33 3.11 2.69
C PHE A 64 15.82 3.00 2.99
N ASP A 65 16.49 1.92 2.58
CA ASP A 65 17.91 1.69 2.90
C ASP A 65 18.80 2.82 2.38
N PHE A 66 18.40 3.47 1.27
CA PHE A 66 19.15 4.61 0.73
C PHE A 66 19.32 5.73 1.78
N ALA A 67 18.32 5.98 2.63
CA ALA A 67 18.32 7.11 3.56
C ALA A 67 18.98 6.79 4.91
N ARG A 68 19.41 5.53 5.12
CA ARG A 68 20.03 5.06 6.38
C ARG A 68 21.24 5.90 6.78
N PRO A 69 21.62 5.92 8.07
CA PRO A 69 22.83 6.59 8.49
C PRO A 69 24.03 6.13 7.67
N VAL A 70 24.99 7.03 7.45
CA VAL A 70 26.22 6.70 6.72
C VAL A 70 26.98 5.54 7.37
N SER A 71 26.90 5.41 8.70
CA SER A 71 27.48 4.28 9.46
C SER A 71 26.88 2.91 9.11
N GLU A 72 25.72 2.89 8.47
CA GLU A 72 24.97 1.69 8.08
C GLU A 72 24.92 1.50 6.56
N GLY A 73 25.67 2.30 5.79
CA GLY A 73 25.77 2.19 4.33
C GLY A 73 24.73 2.99 3.54
N GLY A 74 23.95 3.85 4.19
CA GLY A 74 23.04 4.79 3.50
C GLY A 74 23.65 6.18 3.28
N THR A 75 22.85 7.12 2.81
CA THR A 75 23.25 8.50 2.52
C THR A 75 23.18 9.43 3.74
N GLY A 76 22.53 9.01 4.83
CA GLY A 76 22.24 9.85 5.99
C GLY A 76 21.08 10.84 5.77
N GLU A 77 20.33 10.71 4.69
CA GLU A 77 19.33 11.68 4.22
C GLU A 77 17.94 11.53 4.87
N TYR A 78 17.79 10.76 5.96
CA TYR A 78 16.49 10.54 6.61
C TYR A 78 15.71 11.83 6.87
N GLY A 79 16.38 12.89 7.33
CA GLY A 79 15.74 14.18 7.59
C GLY A 79 15.20 14.83 6.31
N ASN A 80 16.00 14.86 5.25
CA ASN A 80 15.60 15.43 3.96
C ASN A 80 14.54 14.58 3.27
N PHE A 81 14.60 13.26 3.42
CA PHE A 81 13.56 12.37 2.95
C PHE A 81 12.22 12.60 3.66
N ALA A 82 12.23 12.82 4.98
CA ALA A 82 11.01 13.19 5.71
C ALA A 82 10.41 14.51 5.22
N GLN A 83 11.24 15.50 4.88
CA GLN A 83 10.77 16.76 4.29
C GLN A 83 10.23 16.56 2.86
N ALA A 84 10.89 15.73 2.04
CA ALA A 84 10.40 15.38 0.71
C ALA A 84 9.02 14.71 0.79
N MET A 85 8.83 13.76 1.70
CA MET A 85 7.51 13.15 1.96
C MET A 85 6.46 14.18 2.38
N ARG A 86 6.83 15.14 3.25
CA ARG A 86 5.93 16.21 3.69
C ARG A 86 5.48 17.06 2.51
N GLU A 87 6.39 17.44 1.64
CA GLU A 87 6.07 18.24 0.46
C GLU A 87 5.26 17.46 -0.57
N SER A 88 5.55 16.18 -0.78
CA SER A 88 4.73 15.32 -1.63
C SER A 88 3.29 15.23 -1.10
N ALA A 89 3.11 15.02 0.21
CA ALA A 89 1.79 15.02 0.84
C ALA A 89 1.08 16.36 0.68
N HIS A 90 1.79 17.48 0.88
CA HIS A 90 1.24 18.82 0.66
C HIS A 90 0.72 18.99 -0.77
N ARG A 91 1.48 18.61 -1.80
CA ARG A 91 1.05 18.71 -3.21
C ARG A 91 -0.14 17.82 -3.55
N ILE A 92 -0.18 16.60 -3.01
CA ILE A 92 -1.33 15.70 -3.16
C ILE A 92 -2.58 16.34 -2.56
N LEU A 93 -2.51 16.78 -1.31
CA LEU A 93 -3.64 17.40 -0.62
C LEU A 93 -4.08 18.69 -1.31
N TYR A 94 -3.12 19.52 -1.74
CA TYR A 94 -3.37 20.74 -2.50
C TYR A 94 -4.09 20.44 -3.81
N THR A 95 -3.68 19.38 -4.53
CA THR A 95 -4.34 18.98 -5.77
C THR A 95 -5.76 18.47 -5.50
N VAL A 96 -5.96 17.64 -4.47
CA VAL A 96 -7.28 17.08 -4.13
C VAL A 96 -8.26 18.17 -3.69
N VAL A 97 -7.83 19.11 -2.83
CA VAL A 97 -8.70 20.20 -2.33
C VAL A 97 -9.15 21.15 -3.44
N HIS A 98 -8.37 21.29 -4.51
CA HIS A 98 -8.73 22.09 -5.69
C HIS A 98 -9.38 21.26 -6.82
N SER A 99 -9.71 19.98 -6.57
CA SER A 99 -10.32 19.10 -7.57
C SER A 99 -11.84 19.02 -7.42
N ASN A 100 -12.51 18.54 -8.47
CA ASN A 100 -13.95 18.26 -8.42
C ASN A 100 -14.35 17.23 -7.35
N ALA A 101 -13.41 16.44 -6.81
CA ALA A 101 -13.69 15.48 -5.75
C ALA A 101 -14.11 16.16 -4.43
N MET A 102 -13.74 17.42 -4.24
CA MET A 102 -14.07 18.19 -3.05
C MET A 102 -15.26 19.14 -3.27
N ASN A 103 -15.90 19.09 -4.44
CA ASN A 103 -17.13 19.86 -4.67
C ASN A 103 -18.23 19.41 -3.71
N GLY A 104 -18.80 20.37 -2.98
CA GLY A 104 -19.85 20.10 -2.00
C GLY A 104 -19.32 19.72 -0.61
N ILE A 105 -18.00 19.77 -0.37
CA ILE A 105 -17.40 19.61 0.95
C ILE A 105 -16.89 20.97 1.45
N ALA A 106 -17.50 21.48 2.51
CA ALA A 106 -17.09 22.71 3.19
C ALA A 106 -16.13 22.42 4.35
N ALA A 107 -15.37 23.43 4.79
CA ALA A 107 -14.48 23.32 5.96
C ALA A 107 -15.20 22.98 7.27
N SER A 108 -16.51 23.23 7.35
CA SER A 108 -17.37 22.87 8.49
C SER A 108 -17.90 21.44 8.44
N ASP A 109 -17.76 20.75 7.31
CA ASP A 109 -18.33 19.42 7.14
C ASP A 109 -17.56 18.40 7.96
N LYS A 110 -18.30 17.43 8.49
CA LYS A 110 -17.75 16.35 9.30
C LYS A 110 -17.95 15.03 8.56
N VAL A 111 -16.86 14.33 8.33
CA VAL A 111 -16.87 13.00 7.72
C VAL A 111 -17.06 11.97 8.84
N TYR A 112 -18.13 11.18 8.73
CA TYR A 112 -18.40 10.06 9.64
C TYR A 112 -18.39 8.75 8.87
N THR A 113 -17.73 7.73 9.43
CA THR A 113 -17.79 6.38 8.89
C THR A 113 -19.14 5.76 9.25
N VAL A 114 -19.98 5.54 8.25
CA VAL A 114 -21.26 4.85 8.41
C VAL A 114 -21.12 3.46 7.80
N THR A 115 -21.24 2.41 8.63
CA THR A 115 -21.38 1.05 8.12
C THR A 115 -22.81 0.85 7.62
N PRO A 116 -23.04 0.69 6.31
CA PRO A 116 -24.37 0.49 5.79
C PRO A 116 -24.96 -0.84 6.29
N PRO A 117 -26.29 -0.94 6.46
CA PRO A 117 -26.94 -2.14 7.02
C PRO A 117 -26.59 -3.44 6.28
N TRP A 118 -26.41 -3.40 4.96
CA TRP A 118 -26.06 -4.57 4.16
C TRP A 118 -24.67 -5.13 4.47
N ILE A 119 -23.69 -4.29 4.83
CA ILE A 119 -22.37 -4.77 5.30
C ILE A 119 -22.50 -5.49 6.64
N LYS A 120 -23.34 -4.96 7.55
CA LYS A 120 -23.60 -5.63 8.84
C LYS A 120 -24.24 -7.01 8.63
N LEU A 121 -25.16 -7.12 7.67
CA LEU A 121 -25.79 -8.39 7.30
C LEU A 121 -24.78 -9.37 6.71
N LEU A 122 -23.94 -8.93 5.77
CA LEU A 122 -22.89 -9.75 5.19
C LEU A 122 -21.92 -10.28 6.26
N ASN A 123 -21.44 -9.41 7.15
CA ASN A 123 -20.56 -9.81 8.25
C ASN A 123 -21.22 -10.86 9.15
N GLY A 124 -22.51 -10.71 9.46
CA GLY A 124 -23.26 -11.70 10.23
C GLY A 124 -23.38 -13.05 9.53
N ALA A 125 -23.64 -13.05 8.23
CA ALA A 125 -23.71 -14.27 7.42
C ALA A 125 -22.35 -14.97 7.34
N GLU A 126 -21.26 -14.22 7.12
CA GLU A 126 -19.89 -14.74 7.09
C GLU A 126 -19.53 -15.42 8.41
N ILE A 127 -19.80 -14.77 9.54
CA ILE A 127 -19.55 -15.34 10.88
C ILE A 127 -20.37 -16.62 11.08
N ALA A 128 -21.65 -16.63 10.71
CA ALA A 128 -22.52 -17.80 10.85
C ALA A 128 -22.01 -18.99 10.01
N ILE A 129 -21.63 -18.75 8.76
CA ILE A 129 -21.08 -19.77 7.87
C ILE A 129 -19.73 -20.28 8.41
N GLY A 130 -18.86 -19.38 8.89
CA GLY A 130 -17.58 -19.75 9.51
C GLY A 130 -17.75 -20.65 10.73
N ILE A 131 -18.73 -20.37 11.59
CA ILE A 131 -19.08 -21.22 12.74
C ILE A 131 -19.58 -22.59 12.26
N LEU A 132 -20.52 -22.63 11.32
CA LEU A 132 -21.05 -23.89 10.78
C LEU A 132 -19.96 -24.74 10.12
N PHE A 133 -19.05 -24.10 9.40
CA PHE A 133 -17.89 -24.76 8.81
C PHE A 133 -16.97 -25.35 9.89
N GLY A 134 -16.62 -24.56 10.91
CA GLY A 134 -15.81 -25.03 12.03
C GLY A 134 -16.43 -26.23 12.77
N ILE A 135 -17.74 -26.19 13.03
CA ILE A 135 -18.48 -27.31 13.63
C ILE A 135 -18.41 -28.54 12.72
N SER A 136 -18.60 -28.36 11.41
CA SER A 136 -18.57 -29.45 10.43
C SER A 136 -17.20 -30.12 10.37
N VAL A 137 -16.12 -29.35 10.41
CA VAL A 137 -14.73 -29.86 10.44
C VAL A 137 -14.48 -30.68 11.72
N VAL A 138 -14.91 -30.18 12.89
CA VAL A 138 -14.77 -30.90 14.16
C VAL A 138 -15.57 -32.20 14.15
N ALA A 139 -16.83 -32.16 13.68
CA ALA A 139 -17.68 -33.34 13.57
C ALA A 139 -17.09 -34.38 12.62
N PHE A 140 -16.54 -33.94 11.48
CA PHE A 140 -15.86 -34.81 10.54
C PHE A 140 -14.63 -35.48 11.16
N GLY A 141 -13.76 -34.70 11.84
CA GLY A 141 -12.60 -35.23 12.55
C GLY A 141 -12.97 -36.25 13.65
N ALA A 142 -14.02 -35.96 14.42
CA ALA A 142 -14.55 -36.89 15.42
C ALA A 142 -15.06 -38.19 14.80
N SER A 143 -15.76 -38.13 13.67
CA SER A 143 -16.26 -39.33 12.98
C SER A 143 -15.12 -40.21 12.47
N LEU A 144 -14.05 -39.63 11.92
CA LEU A 144 -12.86 -40.38 11.50
C LEU A 144 -12.16 -41.05 12.69
N PHE A 145 -12.04 -40.36 13.82
CA PHE A 145 -11.42 -40.91 15.03
C PHE A 145 -12.23 -42.08 15.62
N LEU A 146 -13.55 -41.93 15.71
CA LEU A 146 -14.45 -42.97 16.22
C LEU A 146 -14.47 -44.20 15.30
N ASN A 147 -14.58 -43.99 13.98
CA ASN A 147 -14.55 -45.09 13.00
C ASN A 147 -13.20 -45.83 13.00
N ARG A 148 -12.08 -45.12 13.20
CA ARG A 148 -10.76 -45.76 13.34
C ARG A 148 -10.68 -46.65 14.59
N LYS A 149 -11.25 -46.23 15.72
CA LYS A 149 -11.31 -47.05 16.94
C LYS A 149 -12.14 -48.32 16.74
N GLU A 150 -13.30 -48.21 16.09
CA GLU A 150 -14.16 -49.38 15.82
C GLU A 150 -13.46 -50.45 14.98
N PHE A 151 -12.72 -50.06 13.94
CA PHE A 151 -11.93 -50.99 13.13
C PHE A 151 -10.83 -51.71 13.94
N PHE A 152 -10.12 -50.99 14.81
CA PHE A 152 -9.08 -51.59 15.68
C PHE A 152 -9.67 -52.52 16.75
N CYS A 153 -10.85 -52.20 17.30
CA CYS A 153 -11.52 -53.06 18.29
C CYS A 153 -12.07 -54.35 17.65
N ARG A 154 -12.62 -54.29 16.42
CA ARG A 154 -13.05 -55.49 15.68
C ARG A 154 -11.89 -56.38 15.23
N GLY A 155 -10.73 -55.80 14.91
CA GLY A 155 -9.53 -56.55 14.52
C GLY A 155 -8.88 -57.37 15.65
N LYS A 156 -9.16 -57.04 16.92
CA LYS A 156 -8.66 -57.79 18.10
C LYS A 156 -9.55 -58.95 18.55
N GLN A 157 -10.76 -59.10 17.97
CA GLN A 157 -11.70 -60.17 18.32
C GLN A 157 -11.67 -61.38 17.37
N LYS A 158 -10.67 -61.47 16.49
CA LYS A 158 -10.30 -62.68 15.76
C LYS A 158 -8.93 -63.15 16.24
#